data_AF-A0A4Y8HZT5-F1
#
_entry.id   AF-A0A4Y8HZT5-F1
#
_cell.length_a   1.000
_cell.length_b   1.000
_cell.length_c   1.000
_cell.angle_alpha   90.00
_cell.angle_beta   90.00
_cell.angle_gamma   90.00
#
_symmetry.space_group_name_H-M   'P 1'
#
loop_
_entity.id
_entity.type
_entity.pdbx_description
1 polymer ?
#
loop_
_entity_poly.entity_id
_entity_poly.type
_entity_poly.pdbx_seq_one_letter_code
_entity_poly.pdbx_strand_id
1 'polypeptide(L)'
;MAERSSLVRLKEEHGIEVDWRGFELHPETPEGGMPITEFFPEARIDSMRTYIHSFATKFGVHGMGEPGRLTNTRRVLAVAEFARDQGKLDVFRTVAMDAYWMHGKNLENEEEIREISRQADLDADAAVRALNDPRYLKRVDDLRMEAARMGVTGIPTFFIGDECIVGCQPYEVLEEAVRKVKFD
;
A
#
# COMPACT_ATOMS: atom_id res chain seq x y z
N MET A 1 -1.77 8.49 2.23
CA MET A 1 -2.74 9.21 3.09
C MET A 1 -2.19 9.41 4.51
N ALA A 2 -1.86 8.38 5.29
CA ALA A 2 -1.07 8.57 6.52
C ALA A 2 0.43 8.88 6.21
N GLU A 3 0.91 8.34 5.09
CA GLU A 3 2.30 8.46 4.61
C GLU A 3 2.77 9.87 4.28
N ARG A 4 1.86 10.79 3.94
CA ARG A 4 2.23 12.15 3.49
C ARG A 4 2.07 13.21 4.59
N SER A 5 1.54 12.84 5.76
CA SER A 5 1.37 13.78 6.88
C SER A 5 1.75 13.15 8.22
N SER A 6 0.99 12.16 8.71
CA SER A 6 1.18 11.63 10.06
C SER A 6 2.51 10.89 10.23
N LEU A 7 2.88 9.99 9.31
CA LEU A 7 4.12 9.20 9.46
C LEU A 7 5.39 10.02 9.21
N VAL A 8 5.32 10.99 8.28
CA VAL A 8 6.42 11.95 8.06
C VAL A 8 6.65 12.76 9.34
N ARG A 9 5.59 13.32 9.90
CA ARG A 9 5.66 14.08 11.15
C ARG A 9 6.17 13.23 12.31
N LEU A 10 5.71 11.99 12.47
CA LEU A 10 6.22 11.08 13.50
C LEU A 10 7.72 10.79 13.32
N LYS A 11 8.18 10.59 12.08
CA LYS A 11 9.60 10.38 11.80
C LYS A 11 10.43 11.61 12.15
N GLU A 12 9.95 12.80 11.81
CA GLU A 12 10.64 14.07 12.12
C GLU A 12 10.65 14.40 13.62
N GLU A 13 9.53 14.20 14.32
CA GLU A 13 9.39 14.55 15.75
C GLU A 13 9.95 13.48 16.70
N HIS A 14 9.87 12.20 16.34
CA HIS A 14 10.20 11.07 17.22
C HIS A 14 11.28 10.13 16.68
N GLY A 15 11.82 10.38 15.50
CA GLY A 15 12.93 9.60 14.94
C GLY A 15 12.60 8.15 14.63
N ILE A 16 11.31 7.83 14.38
CA ILE A 16 10.89 6.45 14.09
C ILE A 16 11.33 6.00 12.69
N GLU A 17 11.54 4.69 12.55
CA GLU A 17 11.62 4.03 11.25
C GLU A 17 10.32 3.28 10.96
N VAL A 18 9.93 3.22 9.68
CA VAL A 18 8.71 2.55 9.25
C VAL A 18 9.08 1.36 8.39
N ASP A 19 8.83 0.15 8.91
CA ASP A 19 8.92 -1.08 8.10
C ASP A 19 7.58 -1.37 7.44
N TRP A 20 7.48 -1.04 6.15
CA TRP A 20 6.30 -1.27 5.36
C TRP A 20 6.08 -2.75 5.11
N ARG A 21 4.84 -3.23 5.20
CA ARG A 21 4.50 -4.63 4.91
C ARG A 21 3.37 -4.70 3.88
N GLY A 22 3.61 -5.44 2.80
CA GLY A 22 2.61 -5.64 1.76
C GLY A 22 1.42 -6.45 2.27
N PHE A 23 0.21 -6.07 1.85
CA PHE A 23 -1.03 -6.77 2.19
C PHE A 23 -1.98 -6.80 1.00
N GLU A 24 -2.54 -7.96 0.71
CA GLU A 24 -3.55 -8.14 -0.33
C GLU A 24 -4.93 -8.09 0.33
N LEU A 25 -5.68 -7.02 0.09
CA LEU A 25 -7.02 -6.86 0.65
C LEU A 25 -8.05 -7.79 -0.01
N HIS A 26 -7.88 -8.02 -1.32
CA HIS A 26 -8.71 -8.89 -2.14
C HIS A 26 -7.85 -9.90 -2.91
N PRO A 27 -7.20 -10.86 -2.21
CA PRO A 27 -6.31 -11.85 -2.83
C PRO A 27 -7.04 -12.79 -3.80
N GLU A 28 -8.37 -12.85 -3.74
CA GLU A 28 -9.26 -13.56 -4.65
C GLU A 28 -9.45 -12.88 -6.01
N THR A 29 -9.05 -11.61 -6.14
CA THR A 29 -9.13 -10.89 -7.42
C THR A 29 -8.31 -11.66 -8.47
N PRO A 30 -8.85 -11.99 -9.65
CA PRO A 30 -8.10 -12.72 -10.67
C PRO A 30 -6.95 -11.88 -11.25
N GLU A 31 -5.96 -12.54 -11.85
CA GLU A 31 -4.95 -11.86 -12.65
C GLU A 31 -5.61 -11.09 -13.82
N GLY A 32 -5.12 -9.88 -14.08
CA GLY A 32 -5.72 -8.89 -14.97
C GLY A 32 -6.82 -8.04 -14.31
N GLY A 33 -7.16 -8.34 -13.05
CA GLY A 33 -8.17 -7.65 -12.28
C GLY A 33 -9.57 -7.89 -12.82
N MET A 34 -10.55 -7.19 -12.23
CA MET A 34 -11.94 -7.27 -12.67
C MET A 34 -12.64 -5.91 -12.53
N PRO A 35 -13.73 -5.64 -13.28
CA PRO A 35 -14.56 -4.48 -13.02
C PRO A 35 -15.02 -4.46 -11.56
N ILE A 36 -14.94 -3.30 -10.90
CA ILE A 36 -15.27 -3.20 -9.47
C ILE A 36 -16.75 -3.53 -9.21
N THR A 37 -17.62 -3.32 -10.19
CA THR A 37 -19.05 -3.64 -10.21
C THR A 37 -19.36 -5.14 -10.17
N GLU A 38 -18.41 -5.99 -10.55
CA GLU A 38 -18.57 -7.44 -10.43
C GLU A 38 -18.26 -7.93 -9.01
N PHE A 39 -17.51 -7.14 -8.23
CA PHE A 39 -17.12 -7.49 -6.87
C PHE A 39 -18.03 -6.85 -5.81
N PHE A 40 -18.40 -5.58 -6.00
CA PHE A 40 -19.27 -4.84 -5.09
C PHE A 40 -20.58 -4.42 -5.77
N PRO A 41 -21.72 -4.45 -5.05
CA PRO A 41 -22.96 -3.83 -5.52
C PRO A 41 -22.75 -2.34 -5.82
N GLU A 42 -23.45 -1.80 -6.83
CA GLU A 42 -23.32 -0.40 -7.26
C GLU A 42 -23.51 0.61 -6.12
N ALA A 43 -24.54 0.44 -5.29
CA ALA A 43 -24.76 1.28 -4.10
C ALA A 43 -23.60 1.25 -3.09
N ARG A 44 -22.86 0.13 -3.00
CA ARG A 44 -21.66 0.02 -2.16
C ARG A 44 -20.47 0.75 -2.79
N ILE A 45 -20.36 0.77 -4.12
CA ILE A 45 -19.30 1.47 -4.83
C ILE A 45 -19.43 2.98 -4.63
N ASP A 46 -20.64 3.53 -4.78
CA ASP A 46 -20.88 4.97 -4.60
C ASP A 46 -20.59 5.44 -3.18
N SER A 47 -21.02 4.66 -2.18
CA SER A 47 -20.73 4.95 -0.78
C SER A 47 -19.23 4.83 -0.47
N MET A 48 -18.55 3.83 -1.03
CA MET A 48 -17.11 3.66 -0.88
C MET A 48 -16.31 4.81 -1.53
N ARG A 49 -16.66 5.20 -2.76
CA ARG A 49 -16.04 6.36 -3.45
C ARG A 49 -16.22 7.62 -2.62
N THR A 50 -17.45 7.91 -2.22
CA THR A 50 -17.77 9.09 -1.40
C THR A 50 -16.95 9.10 -0.11
N TYR A 51 -16.85 7.95 0.55
CA TYR A 51 -16.04 7.79 1.75
C TYR A 51 -14.56 8.04 1.48
N ILE A 52 -13.96 7.39 0.47
CA ILE A 52 -12.54 7.53 0.12
C ILE A 52 -12.21 8.98 -0.23
N HIS A 53 -13.00 9.65 -1.07
CA HIS A 53 -12.77 11.05 -1.44
C HIS A 53 -12.90 12.00 -0.25
N SER A 54 -13.95 11.83 0.56
CA SER A 54 -14.15 12.64 1.77
C SER A 54 -13.01 12.43 2.76
N PHE A 55 -12.57 11.19 2.90
CA PHE A 55 -11.45 10.82 3.75
C PHE A 55 -10.14 11.44 3.25
N ALA A 56 -9.79 11.24 1.98
CA ALA A 56 -8.63 11.82 1.31
C ALA A 56 -8.51 13.34 1.52
N THR A 57 -9.63 14.03 1.33
CA THR A 57 -9.74 15.49 1.46
C THR A 57 -9.38 15.97 2.87
N LYS A 58 -9.75 15.21 3.92
CA LYS A 58 -9.37 15.54 5.31
C LYS A 58 -7.86 15.52 5.54
N PHE A 59 -7.11 14.81 4.70
CA PHE A 59 -5.64 14.73 4.73
C PHE A 59 -4.98 15.54 3.61
N GLY A 60 -5.70 16.48 2.97
CA GLY A 60 -5.17 17.35 1.93
C GLY A 60 -4.89 16.67 0.59
N VAL A 61 -5.41 15.45 0.37
CA VAL A 61 -5.29 14.74 -0.91
C VAL A 61 -6.53 15.06 -1.75
N HIS A 62 -6.31 15.71 -2.89
CA HIS A 62 -7.34 16.12 -3.83
C HIS A 62 -7.09 15.51 -5.21
N GLY A 63 -8.15 15.36 -6.00
CA GLY A 63 -8.03 14.89 -7.39
C GLY A 63 -7.64 13.43 -7.55
N MET A 64 -7.93 12.58 -6.56
CA MET A 64 -7.80 11.14 -6.74
C MET A 64 -8.62 10.69 -7.94
N GLY A 65 -8.03 9.86 -8.79
CA GLY A 65 -8.75 9.12 -9.80
C GLY A 65 -9.70 8.12 -9.17
N GLU A 66 -10.64 7.64 -9.98
CA GLU A 66 -11.58 6.59 -9.60
C GLU A 66 -11.27 5.34 -10.44
N PRO A 67 -10.48 4.39 -9.92
CA PRO A 67 -10.25 3.14 -10.63
C PRO A 67 -11.58 2.42 -10.86
N GLY A 68 -11.98 2.26 -12.13
CA GLY A 68 -13.16 1.48 -12.49
C GLY A 68 -12.96 -0.05 -12.33
N ARG A 69 -11.74 -0.46 -11.99
CA ARG A 69 -11.33 -1.87 -11.87
C ARG A 69 -10.74 -2.13 -10.50
N LEU A 70 -11.07 -3.29 -9.95
CA LEU A 70 -10.36 -3.89 -8.83
C LEU A 70 -9.09 -4.56 -9.39
N THR A 71 -7.93 -4.06 -8.98
CA THR A 71 -6.62 -4.54 -9.45
C THR A 71 -6.13 -5.67 -8.56
N ASN A 72 -5.59 -6.74 -9.17
CA ASN A 72 -4.85 -7.73 -8.39
C ASN A 72 -3.46 -7.16 -8.04
N THR A 73 -3.21 -6.97 -6.74
CA THR A 73 -1.97 -6.33 -6.28
C THR A 73 -0.82 -7.30 -6.05
N ARG A 74 -1.02 -8.61 -6.23
CA ARG A 74 -0.02 -9.64 -5.91
C ARG A 74 1.31 -9.40 -6.62
N ARG A 75 1.26 -9.19 -7.94
CA ARG A 75 2.47 -9.05 -8.77
C ARG A 75 3.20 -7.75 -8.48
N VAL A 76 2.50 -6.63 -8.32
CA VAL A 76 3.14 -5.36 -7.93
C VAL A 76 3.71 -5.40 -6.50
N LEU A 77 3.11 -6.16 -5.58
CA LEU A 77 3.69 -6.42 -4.26
C LEU A 77 4.97 -7.26 -4.35
N ALA A 78 5.09 -8.16 -5.32
CA ALA A 78 6.36 -8.85 -5.58
C ALA A 78 7.44 -7.86 -6.07
N VAL A 79 7.08 -6.87 -6.91
CA VAL A 79 7.99 -5.78 -7.29
C VAL A 79 8.35 -4.90 -6.09
N ALA A 80 7.43 -4.66 -5.16
CA ALA A 80 7.73 -3.95 -3.91
C ALA A 80 8.79 -4.70 -3.08
N GLU A 81 8.72 -6.03 -3.01
CA GLU A 81 9.73 -6.84 -2.32
C GLU A 81 11.08 -6.87 -3.06
N PHE A 82 11.08 -6.80 -4.40
CA PHE A 82 12.30 -6.51 -5.15
C PHE A 82 12.87 -5.13 -4.81
N ALA A 83 12.04 -4.10 -4.80
CA ALA A 83 12.44 -2.74 -4.44
C ALA A 83 13.00 -2.67 -3.00
N ARG A 84 12.47 -3.49 -2.08
CA ARG A 84 13.01 -3.64 -0.73
C ARG A 84 14.45 -4.16 -0.74
N ASP A 85 14.74 -5.21 -1.50
CA ASP A 85 16.11 -5.73 -1.64
C ASP A 85 17.09 -4.68 -2.20
N GLN A 86 16.57 -3.72 -2.97
CA GLN A 86 17.36 -2.60 -3.52
C GLN A 86 17.43 -1.37 -2.60
N GLY A 87 16.78 -1.39 -1.44
CA GLY A 87 16.68 -0.23 -0.54
C GLY A 87 15.80 0.91 -1.08
N LYS A 88 14.93 0.63 -2.05
CA LYS A 88 14.08 1.62 -2.76
C LYS A 88 12.59 1.40 -2.55
N LEU A 89 12.18 0.56 -1.59
CA LEU A 89 10.77 0.29 -1.30
C LEU A 89 9.97 1.57 -1.06
N ASP A 90 10.53 2.52 -0.31
CA ASP A 90 9.81 3.75 0.04
C ASP A 90 9.49 4.61 -1.19
N VAL A 91 10.47 4.78 -2.07
CA VAL A 91 10.30 5.51 -3.31
C VAL A 91 9.34 4.76 -4.24
N PHE A 92 9.54 3.44 -4.42
CA PHE A 92 8.68 2.62 -5.28
C PHE A 92 7.22 2.66 -4.85
N ARG A 93 6.93 2.47 -3.56
CA ARG A 93 5.56 2.56 -3.03
C ARG A 93 4.94 3.92 -3.29
N THR A 94 5.70 5.00 -3.07
CA THR A 94 5.19 6.37 -3.27
C THR A 94 4.78 6.59 -4.72
N VAL A 95 5.64 6.18 -5.66
CA VAL A 95 5.37 6.29 -7.11
C VAL A 95 4.22 5.37 -7.52
N ALA A 96 4.19 4.12 -7.07
CA ALA A 96 3.12 3.17 -7.42
C ALA A 96 1.75 3.61 -6.90
N MET A 97 1.69 4.14 -5.67
CA MET A 97 0.46 4.70 -5.10
C MET A 97 -0.02 5.92 -5.89
N ASP A 98 0.89 6.80 -6.30
CA ASP A 98 0.55 7.97 -7.10
C ASP A 98 0.06 7.58 -8.50
N ALA A 99 0.77 6.66 -9.16
CA ALA A 99 0.38 6.07 -10.44
C ALA A 99 -1.04 5.48 -10.38
N TYR A 100 -1.35 4.71 -9.34
CA TYR A 100 -2.66 4.09 -9.18
C TYR A 100 -3.75 5.10 -8.82
N TRP A 101 -3.55 5.88 -7.76
CA TRP A 101 -4.58 6.72 -7.17
C TRP A 101 -4.75 8.07 -7.84
N MET A 102 -3.72 8.63 -8.47
CA MET A 102 -3.80 9.94 -9.13
C MET A 102 -3.90 9.81 -10.64
N HIS A 103 -3.28 8.77 -11.22
CA HIS A 103 -3.17 8.61 -12.67
C HIS A 103 -3.94 7.42 -13.24
N GLY A 104 -4.62 6.62 -12.40
CA GLY A 104 -5.45 5.51 -12.85
C GLY A 104 -4.67 4.41 -13.57
N LYS A 105 -3.38 4.28 -13.28
CA LYS A 105 -2.49 3.27 -13.88
C LYS A 105 -2.87 1.87 -13.44
N ASN A 106 -2.77 0.92 -14.35
CA ASN A 106 -2.93 -0.50 -14.14
C ASN A 106 -1.61 -1.12 -13.64
N LEU A 107 -1.58 -1.49 -12.36
CA LEU A 107 -0.41 -2.11 -11.72
C LEU A 107 -0.13 -3.55 -12.16
N GLU A 108 -0.94 -4.12 -13.05
CA GLU A 108 -0.69 -5.42 -13.68
C GLU A 108 -0.09 -5.29 -15.09
N ASN A 109 -0.04 -4.07 -15.64
CA ASN A 109 0.56 -3.84 -16.95
C ASN A 109 2.08 -3.71 -16.83
N GLU A 110 2.83 -4.54 -17.57
CA GLU A 110 4.29 -4.56 -17.48
C GLU A 110 4.96 -3.25 -17.95
N GLU A 111 4.40 -2.55 -18.94
CA GLU A 111 4.96 -1.28 -19.40
C GLU A 111 4.71 -0.16 -18.39
N GLU A 112 3.55 -0.17 -17.72
CA GLU A 112 3.30 0.77 -16.63
C GLU A 112 4.16 0.48 -15.40
N ILE A 113 4.38 -0.80 -15.07
CA ILE A 113 5.34 -1.20 -14.02
C ILE A 113 6.76 -0.78 -14.37
N ARG A 114 7.16 -0.92 -15.64
CA ARG A 114 8.47 -0.46 -16.11
C ARG A 114 8.64 1.04 -15.90
N GLU A 115 7.63 1.83 -16.24
CA GLU A 115 7.64 3.29 -16.05
C GLU A 115 7.68 3.68 -14.56
N ILE A 116 6.81 3.08 -13.74
CA ILE A 116 6.79 3.27 -12.28
C ILE A 116 8.16 2.93 -11.68
N SER A 117 8.78 1.83 -12.13
CA SER A 117 10.09 1.39 -11.64
C SER A 117 11.20 2.36 -12.00
N ARG A 118 11.20 2.92 -13.23
CA ARG A 118 12.18 3.95 -13.63
C ARG A 118 12.07 5.21 -12.78
N GLN A 119 10.85 5.67 -12.51
CA GLN A 119 10.60 6.82 -11.64
C GLN A 119 11.07 6.58 -10.21
N ALA A 120 11.06 5.32 -9.76
CA ALA A 120 11.62 4.89 -8.48
C ALA A 120 13.13 4.56 -8.52
N ASP A 121 13.83 4.90 -9.61
CA ASP A 121 15.25 4.64 -9.84
C ASP A 121 15.61 3.13 -9.75
N LEU A 122 14.68 2.24 -10.12
CA LEU A 122 14.93 0.80 -10.20
C LEU A 122 15.34 0.38 -11.61
N ASP A 123 16.06 -0.73 -11.72
CA ASP A 123 16.21 -1.44 -13.00
C ASP A 123 14.83 -1.93 -13.44
N ALA A 124 14.32 -1.32 -14.50
CA ALA A 124 12.96 -1.53 -14.96
C ALA A 124 12.74 -2.94 -15.52
N ASP A 125 13.75 -3.54 -16.16
CA ASP A 125 13.66 -4.92 -16.65
C ASP A 125 13.72 -5.94 -15.50
N ALA A 126 14.54 -5.68 -14.48
CA ALA A 126 14.57 -6.49 -13.28
C ALA A 126 13.26 -6.40 -12.49
N ALA A 127 12.66 -5.21 -12.39
CA ALA A 127 11.37 -5.01 -11.77
C ALA A 127 10.25 -5.76 -12.51
N VAL A 128 10.23 -5.72 -13.84
CA VAL A 128 9.27 -6.52 -14.63
C VAL A 128 9.48 -8.02 -14.42
N ARG A 129 10.73 -8.51 -14.36
CA ARG A 129 11.00 -9.91 -14.01
C ARG A 129 10.49 -10.27 -12.60
N ALA A 130 10.58 -9.34 -11.65
CA ALA A 130 10.13 -9.56 -10.27
C ALA A 130 8.62 -9.80 -10.15
N LEU A 131 7.80 -9.34 -11.12
CA LEU A 131 6.36 -9.59 -11.14
C LEU A 131 6.01 -11.08 -11.02
N ASN A 132 6.87 -11.95 -11.56
CA ASN A 132 6.66 -13.39 -11.62
C ASN A 132 7.82 -14.19 -10.98
N ASP A 133 8.74 -13.53 -10.26
CA ASP A 133 9.84 -14.21 -9.58
C ASP A 133 9.28 -15.00 -8.38
N PRO A 134 9.44 -16.34 -8.35
CA PRO A 134 8.92 -17.18 -7.26
C PRO A 134 9.43 -16.76 -5.87
N ARG A 135 10.64 -16.18 -5.79
CA ARG A 135 11.22 -15.71 -4.53
C ARG A 135 10.38 -14.57 -3.94
N TYR A 136 10.00 -13.59 -4.75
CA TYR A 136 9.24 -12.43 -4.29
C TYR A 136 7.77 -12.78 -4.07
N LEU A 137 7.18 -13.60 -4.93
CA LEU A 137 5.82 -14.12 -4.72
C LEU A 137 5.72 -14.92 -3.42
N LYS A 138 6.74 -15.73 -3.09
CA LYS A 138 6.80 -16.43 -1.80
C LYS A 138 6.84 -15.45 -0.62
N ARG A 139 7.58 -14.35 -0.71
CA ARG A 139 7.59 -13.33 0.35
C ARG A 139 6.20 -12.70 0.53
N VAL A 140 5.49 -12.43 -0.56
CA VAL A 140 4.09 -11.96 -0.49
C VAL A 140 3.21 -12.98 0.24
N ASP A 141 3.38 -14.28 -0.02
CA ASP A 141 2.65 -15.33 0.72
C ASP A 141 3.02 -15.37 2.20
N ASP A 142 4.31 -15.25 2.53
CA ASP A 142 4.79 -15.24 3.91
C ASP A 142 4.23 -14.02 4.67
N LEU A 143 4.21 -12.84 4.06
CA LEU A 143 3.60 -11.62 4.59
C LEU A 143 2.09 -11.78 4.82
N ARG A 144 1.39 -12.40 3.87
CA ARG A 144 -0.06 -12.67 4.01
C ARG A 144 -0.33 -13.61 5.18
N MET A 145 0.47 -14.66 5.35
CA MET A 145 0.36 -15.59 6.48
C MET A 145 0.68 -14.90 7.82
N GLU A 146 1.71 -14.06 7.85
CA GLU A 146 2.08 -13.27 9.02
C GLU A 146 0.93 -12.33 9.44
N ALA A 147 0.41 -11.54 8.50
CA ALA A 147 -0.70 -10.63 8.73
C ALA A 147 -1.95 -11.36 9.24
N ALA A 148 -2.26 -12.55 8.70
CA ALA A 148 -3.36 -13.38 9.18
C ALA A 148 -3.14 -13.87 10.62
N ARG A 149 -1.92 -14.31 10.98
CA ARG A 149 -1.58 -14.71 12.36
C ARG A 149 -1.69 -13.55 13.35
N MET A 150 -1.37 -12.33 12.89
CA MET A 150 -1.50 -11.10 13.66
C MET A 150 -2.93 -10.53 13.69
N GLY A 151 -3.89 -11.17 13.01
CA GLY A 151 -5.28 -10.73 13.00
C GLY A 151 -5.56 -9.48 12.17
N VAL A 152 -4.67 -9.14 11.22
CA VAL A 152 -4.87 -7.99 10.32
C VAL A 152 -6.01 -8.28 9.35
N THR A 153 -7.04 -7.45 9.38
CA THR A 153 -8.25 -7.59 8.55
C THR A 153 -8.53 -6.39 7.66
N GLY A 154 -7.69 -5.36 7.73
CA GLY A 154 -7.82 -4.13 6.96
C GLY A 154 -6.53 -3.32 6.95
N ILE A 155 -6.47 -2.34 6.05
CA ILE A 155 -5.30 -1.47 5.86
C ILE A 155 -5.68 0.02 5.86
N PRO A 156 -4.75 0.90 6.29
CA PRO A 156 -3.49 0.55 6.95
C PRO A 156 -3.73 -0.01 8.36
N THR A 157 -2.86 -0.90 8.82
CA THR A 157 -2.76 -1.33 10.22
C THR A 157 -1.33 -1.10 10.66
N PHE A 158 -1.13 -0.48 11.82
CA PHE A 158 0.17 -0.15 12.39
C PHE A 158 0.41 -1.00 13.64
N PHE A 159 1.61 -1.55 13.75
CA PHE A 159 2.12 -2.15 14.97
C PHE A 159 3.20 -1.24 15.55
N ILE A 160 3.00 -0.72 16.75
CA ILE A 160 3.90 0.23 17.42
C ILE A 160 4.14 -0.28 18.84
N GLY A 161 5.31 -0.89 19.09
CA GLY A 161 5.51 -1.67 20.30
C GLY A 161 4.47 -2.79 20.39
N ASP A 162 3.73 -2.85 21.51
CA ASP A 162 2.64 -3.81 21.73
C ASP A 162 1.27 -3.34 21.21
N GLU A 163 1.18 -2.09 20.72
CA GLU A 163 -0.09 -1.50 20.25
C GLU A 163 -0.37 -1.90 18.79
N CYS A 164 -1.61 -2.34 18.52
CA CYS A 164 -2.13 -2.60 17.18
C CYS A 164 -3.20 -1.55 16.83
N ILE A 165 -2.93 -0.71 15.85
CA ILE A 165 -3.77 0.43 15.47
C ILE A 165 -4.30 0.21 14.07
N VAL A 166 -5.62 0.02 13.96
CA VAL A 166 -6.30 -0.27 12.69
C VAL A 166 -6.88 1.00 12.08
N GLY A 167 -6.66 1.17 10.78
CA GLY A 167 -7.16 2.26 9.96
C GLY A 167 -6.28 3.51 10.00
N CYS A 168 -6.63 4.46 9.13
CA CYS A 168 -6.00 5.78 9.11
C CYS A 168 -6.48 6.62 10.31
N GLN A 169 -5.85 6.43 11.47
CA GLN A 169 -6.14 7.17 12.71
C GLN A 169 -5.54 8.58 12.73
N PRO A 170 -6.06 9.49 13.58
CA PRO A 170 -5.44 10.80 13.83
C PRO A 170 -3.97 10.69 14.27
N TYR A 171 -3.19 11.75 14.03
CA TYR A 171 -1.78 11.82 14.41
C TYR A 171 -1.57 11.50 15.89
N GLU A 172 -2.42 12.05 16.74
CA GLU A 172 -2.34 11.97 18.19
C GLU A 172 -2.44 10.53 18.69
N VAL A 173 -3.22 9.68 18.00
CA VAL A 173 -3.36 8.25 18.33
C VAL A 173 -2.05 7.51 18.06
N LEU A 174 -1.43 7.79 16.90
CA LEU A 174 -0.15 7.17 16.54
C LEU A 174 1.00 7.69 17.42
N GLU A 175 1.01 8.99 17.71
CA GLU A 175 2.00 9.62 18.58
C GLU A 175 1.95 9.06 20.01
N GLU A 176 0.75 8.90 20.58
CA GLU A 176 0.59 8.34 21.91
C GLU A 176 1.19 6.92 21.99
N ALA A 177 0.97 6.10 20.97
CA ALA A 177 1.56 4.76 20.90
C ALA A 177 3.08 4.80 20.79
N VAL A 178 3.65 5.68 19.96
CA VAL A 178 5.11 5.88 19.87
C VAL A 178 5.71 6.27 21.22
N ARG A 179 5.07 7.19 21.95
CA ARG A 179 5.54 7.63 23.27
C ARG A 179 5.48 6.56 24.36
N LYS A 180 4.67 5.52 24.19
CA LYS A 180 4.59 4.36 25.10
C LYS A 180 5.70 3.34 24.87
N VAL A 181 6.33 3.35 23.70
CA VAL A 181 7.45 2.45 23.40
C VAL A 181 8.60 2.77 24.34
N LYS A 182 8.95 1.81 25.19
CA LYS A 182 10.18 1.87 25.99
C LYS A 182 11.27 1.18 25.20
N PHE A 183 12.37 1.89 24.98
CA PHE A 183 13.60 1.28 24.50
C PHE A 183 14.38 0.84 25.75
N ASP A 184 14.48 -0.47 25.96
CA ASP A 184 15.39 -1.06 26.95
C ASP A 184 16.85 -0.97 26.48
#